data_AF-A0A9E7IBG7-F1
#
_entry.id   AF-A0A9E7IBG7-F1
#
_cell.length_a   1.000
_cell.length_b   1.000
_cell.length_c   1.000
_cell.angle_alpha   90.00
_cell.angle_beta   90.00
_cell.angle_gamma   90.00
#
_symmetry.space_group_name_H-M   'P 1'
#
loop_
_entity.id
_entity.type
_entity.pdbx_description
1 polymer ?
#
loop_
_entity_poly.entity_id
_entity_poly.type
_entity_poly.pdbx_seq_one_letter_code
_entity_poly.pdbx_strand_id
1 'polypeptide(L)'
;MLSKSGRQVPDASGDSCKIELSGLENVDVFKETIELMYAKDAARWLIKGGVSRAIDILEVSSTIMFDRGMKSCLRYIEAVPWSENEEEKLKSLFARCKFDEAISEDMLARLGPQGRNNPEDLAVRLIQSVTNGTNTKARKEMQSLVSGLLSKSSVYQKDPAGLDKERLYDICHSCSNSLVHLFEEASDRGIVGRTETKPLIERVSKQVENLNWLLEILMEKEMAEDFVHVWANQVELIKMHGRASPMMRYELSRISASVFIALGRRKLQCHGDERFAVLRAWFEPMLRDFGWLQRCSKGLDMRMLEENLGQALLTLPLKQQQSFFEEWFRCFAEHGTGCPNLSKAFQVWWRRLFWRSQKHADEFNT
;
A
#
# COMPACT_ATOMS: atom_id res chain seq x y z
N MET A 1 -33.68 33.12 33.73
CA MET A 1 -33.88 34.57 33.97
C MET A 1 -34.29 35.21 32.66
N LEU A 2 -35.42 35.93 32.69
CA LEU A 2 -36.04 36.61 31.55
C LEU A 2 -35.16 37.74 31.03
N SER A 3 -35.00 37.85 29.71
CA SER A 3 -34.71 39.13 29.07
C SER A 3 -35.67 39.34 27.92
N LYS A 4 -36.75 40.07 28.21
CA LYS A 4 -37.65 40.67 27.22
C LYS A 4 -37.02 41.98 26.78
N SER A 5 -36.64 42.09 25.51
CA SER A 5 -36.41 43.39 24.87
C SER A 5 -37.31 43.45 23.63
N GLY A 6 -38.53 43.93 23.85
CA GLY A 6 -39.47 44.21 22.78
C GLY A 6 -39.23 45.63 22.25
N ARG A 7 -38.80 45.74 21.00
CA ARG A 7 -39.06 46.94 20.19
C ARG A 7 -40.47 46.79 19.63
N GLN A 8 -41.41 47.58 20.14
CA GLN A 8 -42.72 47.77 19.53
C GLN A 8 -42.54 48.54 18.21
N VAL A 9 -42.89 47.88 17.10
CA VAL A 9 -43.17 48.54 15.82
C VAL A 9 -44.69 48.77 15.78
N PRO A 10 -45.19 49.92 15.29
CA PRO A 10 -46.62 50.21 15.32
C PRO A 10 -47.42 49.23 14.47
N ASP A 11 -48.55 48.77 15.02
CA ASP A 11 -49.54 47.91 14.38
C ASP A 11 -49.98 48.49 13.02
N ALA A 12 -49.65 47.76 11.96
CA ALA A 12 -50.27 47.93 10.66
C ALA A 12 -51.40 46.89 10.52
N SER A 13 -52.61 47.42 10.38
CA SER A 13 -53.90 46.74 10.17
C SER A 13 -53.85 45.61 9.11
N GLY A 14 -54.36 44.42 9.47
CA GLY A 14 -54.90 43.40 8.56
C GLY A 14 -54.23 42.02 8.65
N ASP A 15 -54.79 41.12 9.48
CA ASP A 15 -54.51 39.66 9.56
C ASP A 15 -53.03 39.23 9.41
N SER A 16 -52.19 39.57 10.40
CA SER A 16 -50.89 38.91 10.53
C SER A 16 -51.04 37.65 11.40
N CYS A 17 -51.07 36.49 10.75
CA CYS A 17 -51.02 35.20 11.44
C CYS A 17 -49.57 34.91 11.87
N LYS A 18 -49.33 34.79 13.18
CA LYS A 18 -48.01 34.43 13.72
C LYS A 18 -47.90 32.91 13.81
N ILE A 19 -46.98 32.32 13.05
CA ILE A 19 -46.67 30.89 13.11
C ILE A 19 -45.38 30.72 13.92
N GLU A 20 -45.45 29.96 15.01
CA GLU A 20 -44.28 29.59 15.81
C GLU A 20 -43.77 28.22 15.33
N LEU A 21 -42.52 28.19 14.89
CA LEU A 21 -41.85 26.98 14.44
C LEU A 21 -40.94 26.46 15.57
N SER A 22 -41.16 25.23 16.00
CA SER A 22 -40.32 24.53 16.97
C SER A 22 -39.33 23.59 16.26
N GLY A 23 -38.16 23.34 16.87
CA GLY A 23 -37.18 22.38 16.34
C GLY A 23 -36.25 22.90 15.23
N LEU A 24 -36.15 24.22 15.04
CA LEU A 24 -35.18 24.80 14.10
C LEU A 24 -33.77 24.81 14.71
N GLU A 25 -32.88 23.96 14.22
CA GLU A 25 -31.48 23.94 14.65
C GLU A 25 -30.69 25.13 14.09
N ASN A 26 -31.03 25.61 12.89
CA ASN A 26 -30.35 26.72 12.23
C ASN A 26 -31.35 27.70 11.57
N VAL A 27 -31.53 28.87 12.19
CA VAL A 27 -32.45 29.92 11.75
C VAL A 27 -32.00 30.58 10.44
N ASP A 28 -30.70 30.70 10.22
CA ASP A 28 -30.16 31.34 9.03
C ASP A 28 -30.43 30.49 7.78
N VAL A 29 -30.19 29.17 7.86
CA VAL A 29 -30.51 28.23 6.77
C VAL A 29 -32.02 28.22 6.48
N PHE A 30 -32.85 28.29 7.52
CA PHE A 30 -34.30 28.38 7.33
C PHE A 30 -34.70 29.64 6.57
N LYS A 31 -34.18 30.80 6.98
CA LYS A 31 -34.42 32.07 6.28
C LYS A 31 -33.99 31.99 4.82
N GLU A 32 -32.81 31.43 4.56
CA GLU A 32 -32.29 31.25 3.21
C GLU A 32 -33.14 30.31 2.35
N THR A 33 -33.71 29.27 2.97
CA THR A 33 -34.65 28.36 2.29
C THR A 33 -35.91 29.12 1.87
N ILE A 34 -36.41 30.02 2.72
CA ILE A 34 -37.52 30.91 2.36
C ILE A 34 -37.11 31.87 1.23
N GLU A 35 -35.92 32.46 1.28
CA GLU A 35 -35.41 33.31 0.19
C GLU A 35 -35.35 32.54 -1.16
N LEU A 36 -34.97 31.26 -1.13
CA LEU A 36 -34.97 30.38 -2.29
C LEU A 36 -36.38 30.18 -2.88
N MET A 37 -37.43 30.14 -2.05
CA MET A 37 -38.82 30.03 -2.53
C MET A 37 -39.21 31.21 -3.44
N TYR A 38 -38.73 32.41 -3.13
CA TYR A 38 -38.98 33.63 -3.90
C TYR A 38 -37.95 33.87 -5.02
N ALA A 39 -36.92 33.03 -5.12
CA ALA A 39 -35.89 33.18 -6.14
C ALA A 39 -36.45 32.90 -7.54
N LYS A 40 -36.25 33.87 -8.45
CA LYS A 40 -36.57 33.71 -9.89
C LYS A 40 -35.71 32.63 -10.54
N ASP A 41 -34.45 32.55 -10.13
CA ASP A 41 -33.46 31.59 -10.61
C ASP A 41 -32.82 30.86 -9.42
N ALA A 42 -33.45 29.76 -9.01
CA ALA A 42 -32.99 28.93 -7.90
C ALA A 42 -31.62 28.30 -8.18
N ALA A 43 -31.35 27.95 -9.44
CA ALA A 43 -30.08 27.31 -9.83
C ALA A 43 -28.90 28.28 -9.62
N ARG A 44 -29.01 29.52 -10.13
CA ARG A 44 -27.96 30.53 -9.94
C ARG A 44 -27.75 30.86 -8.46
N TRP A 45 -28.83 30.90 -7.68
CA TRP A 45 -28.76 31.16 -6.25
C TRP A 45 -27.95 30.06 -5.53
N LEU A 46 -28.24 28.79 -5.82
CA LEU A 46 -27.54 27.64 -5.22
C LEU A 46 -26.06 27.58 -5.64
N ILE A 47 -25.77 27.86 -6.92
CA ILE A 47 -24.38 27.95 -7.43
C ILE A 47 -23.57 28.98 -6.64
N LYS A 48 -24.16 30.15 -6.35
CA LYS A 48 -23.49 31.19 -5.56
C LYS A 48 -23.28 30.78 -4.10
N GLY A 49 -24.18 29.96 -3.56
CA GLY A 49 -24.13 29.49 -2.17
C GLY A 49 -23.14 28.35 -1.92
N GLY A 50 -22.81 27.56 -2.95
CA GLY A 50 -21.91 26.41 -2.82
C GLY A 50 -22.61 25.13 -2.32
N VAL A 51 -21.90 24.02 -2.34
CA VAL A 51 -22.45 22.67 -2.07
C VAL A 51 -22.86 22.52 -0.61
N SER A 52 -21.97 22.82 0.34
CA SER A 52 -22.29 22.73 1.79
C SER A 52 -23.60 23.42 2.17
N ARG A 53 -23.84 24.62 1.63
CA ARG A 53 -25.07 25.41 1.85
C ARG A 53 -26.29 24.81 1.15
N ALA A 54 -26.12 24.30 -0.06
CA ALA A 54 -27.19 23.58 -0.75
C ALA A 54 -27.62 22.31 0.00
N ILE A 55 -26.69 21.62 0.69
CA ILE A 55 -27.00 20.47 1.55
C ILE A 55 -27.85 20.90 2.75
N ASP A 56 -27.49 22.01 3.42
CA ASP A 56 -28.28 22.53 4.55
C ASP A 56 -29.71 22.91 4.11
N ILE A 57 -29.83 23.56 2.97
CA ILE A 57 -31.13 23.97 2.41
C ILE A 57 -31.92 22.75 1.95
N LEU A 58 -31.26 21.70 1.46
CA LEU A 58 -31.92 20.44 1.12
C LEU A 58 -32.54 19.78 2.36
N GLU A 59 -31.84 19.78 3.50
CA GLU A 59 -32.37 19.26 4.77
C GLU A 59 -33.61 20.03 5.24
N VAL A 60 -33.54 21.37 5.23
CA VAL A 60 -34.70 22.19 5.59
C VAL A 60 -35.83 22.03 4.58
N SER A 61 -35.52 22.00 3.28
CA SER A 61 -36.51 21.79 2.21
C SER A 61 -37.22 20.45 2.35
N SER A 62 -36.50 19.40 2.77
CA SER A 62 -37.10 18.09 3.09
C SER A 62 -38.03 18.17 4.29
N THR A 63 -37.63 18.90 5.33
CA THR A 63 -38.41 19.03 6.57
C THR A 63 -39.72 19.78 6.35
N ILE A 64 -39.70 20.83 5.53
CA ILE A 64 -40.90 21.66 5.24
C ILE A 64 -41.67 21.21 4.00
N MET A 65 -41.29 20.08 3.39
CA MET A 65 -41.89 19.54 2.16
C MET A 65 -41.87 20.54 0.98
N PHE A 66 -40.77 21.26 0.79
CA PHE A 66 -40.57 22.20 -0.32
C PHE A 66 -40.00 21.49 -1.56
N ASP A 67 -40.88 20.86 -2.35
CA ASP A 67 -40.50 20.02 -3.50
C ASP A 67 -39.62 20.73 -4.55
N ARG A 68 -39.96 21.97 -4.91
CA ARG A 68 -39.15 22.74 -5.88
C ARG A 68 -37.75 23.01 -5.35
N GLY A 69 -37.61 23.27 -4.05
CA GLY A 69 -36.32 23.45 -3.39
C GLY A 69 -35.51 22.17 -3.36
N MET A 70 -36.12 21.05 -2.93
CA MET A 70 -35.49 19.74 -2.94
C MET A 70 -34.96 19.38 -4.33
N LYS A 71 -35.80 19.48 -5.37
CA LYS A 71 -35.40 19.19 -6.76
C LYS A 71 -34.28 20.11 -7.26
N SER A 72 -34.31 21.39 -6.90
CA SER A 72 -33.27 22.35 -7.31
C SER A 72 -31.94 22.07 -6.60
N CYS A 73 -31.98 21.75 -5.31
CA CYS A 73 -30.80 21.40 -4.52
C CYS A 73 -30.18 20.09 -5.01
N LEU A 74 -30.97 19.03 -5.17
CA LEU A 74 -30.49 17.72 -5.66
C LEU A 74 -29.82 17.87 -7.03
N ARG A 75 -30.48 18.53 -8.01
CA ARG A 75 -29.89 18.78 -9.34
C ARG A 75 -28.58 19.55 -9.29
N TYR A 76 -28.49 20.56 -8.42
CA TYR A 76 -27.26 21.33 -8.29
C TYR A 76 -26.14 20.48 -7.67
N ILE A 77 -26.42 19.79 -6.57
CA ILE A 77 -25.43 18.96 -5.85
C ILE A 77 -24.95 17.81 -6.75
N GLU A 78 -25.84 17.18 -7.49
CA GLU A 78 -25.53 16.14 -8.49
C GLU A 78 -24.57 16.64 -9.58
N ALA A 79 -24.69 17.91 -9.99
CA ALA A 79 -23.92 18.48 -11.11
C ALA A 79 -22.49 18.94 -10.74
N VAL A 80 -22.07 18.85 -9.48
CA VAL A 80 -20.80 19.43 -9.00
C VAL A 80 -20.00 18.44 -8.14
N PRO A 81 -18.65 18.56 -8.09
CA PRO A 81 -17.82 17.75 -7.19
C PRO A 81 -18.03 18.14 -5.73
N TRP A 82 -17.74 17.22 -4.81
CA TRP A 82 -17.90 17.41 -3.37
C TRP A 82 -16.54 17.27 -2.68
N SER A 83 -16.32 18.05 -1.63
CA SER A 83 -15.25 17.77 -0.67
C SER A 83 -15.61 16.60 0.26
N GLU A 84 -14.62 16.01 0.92
CA GLU A 84 -14.85 14.92 1.90
C GLU A 84 -15.88 15.31 2.98
N ASN A 85 -15.79 16.54 3.50
CA ASN A 85 -16.73 17.03 4.51
C ASN A 85 -18.16 17.17 3.96
N GLU A 86 -18.31 17.57 2.70
CA GLU A 86 -19.62 17.65 2.04
C GLU A 86 -20.18 16.27 1.74
N GLU A 87 -19.33 15.31 1.37
CA GLU A 87 -19.72 13.91 1.17
C GLU A 87 -20.21 13.27 2.47
N GLU A 88 -19.50 13.44 3.59
CA GLU A 88 -19.93 12.93 4.90
C GLU A 88 -21.24 13.59 5.37
N LYS A 89 -21.39 14.90 5.13
CA LYS A 89 -22.64 15.61 5.40
C LYS A 89 -23.79 15.03 4.57
N LEU A 90 -23.56 14.77 3.28
CA LEU A 90 -24.54 14.10 2.40
C LEU A 90 -24.88 12.70 2.91
N LYS A 91 -23.90 11.86 3.24
CA LYS A 91 -24.16 10.53 3.83
C LYS A 91 -25.03 10.62 5.08
N SER A 92 -24.74 11.58 5.97
CA SER A 92 -25.52 11.79 7.19
C SER A 92 -26.97 12.22 6.89
N LEU A 93 -27.16 13.06 5.88
CA LEU A 93 -28.47 13.55 5.46
C LEU A 93 -29.31 12.43 4.83
N PHE A 94 -28.72 11.67 3.91
CA PHE A 94 -29.37 10.53 3.26
C PHE A 94 -29.68 9.37 4.20
N ALA A 95 -28.95 9.23 5.32
CA ALA A 95 -29.29 8.28 6.37
C ALA A 95 -30.51 8.71 7.21
N ARG A 96 -30.80 10.02 7.29
CA ARG A 96 -31.87 10.59 8.12
C ARG A 96 -33.14 10.94 7.33
N CYS A 97 -33.00 11.35 6.08
CA CYS A 97 -34.06 11.83 5.22
C CYS A 97 -34.28 10.87 4.04
N LYS A 98 -35.55 10.68 3.67
CA LYS A 98 -35.92 9.93 2.47
C LYS A 98 -36.21 10.91 1.33
N PHE A 99 -35.51 10.74 0.22
CA PHE A 99 -35.75 11.49 -1.00
C PHE A 99 -36.42 10.59 -2.04
N ASP A 100 -37.06 11.19 -3.04
CA ASP A 100 -37.59 10.45 -4.19
C ASP A 100 -36.44 9.69 -4.88
N GLU A 101 -36.61 8.39 -5.05
CA GLU A 101 -35.61 7.47 -5.59
C GLU A 101 -35.22 7.88 -7.01
N ALA A 102 -36.20 8.30 -7.83
CA ALA A 102 -35.96 8.71 -9.22
C ALA A 102 -35.12 10.00 -9.36
N ILE A 103 -35.02 10.81 -8.30
CA ILE A 103 -34.30 12.10 -8.31
C ILE A 103 -32.97 11.97 -7.56
N SER A 104 -32.84 10.95 -6.72
CA SER A 104 -31.68 10.76 -5.85
C SER A 104 -30.76 9.61 -6.26
N GLU A 105 -31.17 8.80 -7.24
CA GLU A 105 -30.41 7.65 -7.76
C GLU A 105 -28.97 8.02 -8.13
N ASP A 106 -28.76 9.05 -8.95
CA ASP A 106 -27.42 9.47 -9.39
C ASP A 106 -26.54 9.96 -8.23
N MET A 107 -27.13 10.60 -7.22
CA MET A 107 -26.40 11.01 -6.03
C MET A 107 -26.03 9.82 -5.15
N LEU A 108 -26.96 8.89 -4.95
CA LEU A 108 -26.72 7.64 -4.23
C LEU A 108 -25.66 6.77 -4.93
N ALA A 109 -25.61 6.81 -6.26
CA ALA A 109 -24.58 6.17 -7.07
C ALA A 109 -23.18 6.77 -6.85
N ARG A 110 -23.10 8.05 -6.48
CA ARG A 110 -21.83 8.72 -6.14
C ARG A 110 -21.42 8.51 -4.69
N LEU A 111 -22.36 8.40 -3.76
CA LEU A 111 -22.09 8.26 -2.31
C LEU A 111 -21.65 6.84 -1.91
N GLY A 112 -21.92 5.84 -2.73
CA GLY A 112 -21.49 4.48 -2.47
C GLY A 112 -21.70 3.54 -3.67
N PRO A 113 -20.98 2.41 -3.69
CA PRO A 113 -21.08 1.46 -4.79
C PRO A 113 -22.50 0.86 -4.88
N GLN A 114 -23.21 1.14 -5.98
CA GLN A 114 -24.56 0.61 -6.26
C GLN A 114 -24.55 -0.76 -6.94
N GLY A 115 -23.51 -1.58 -6.73
CA GLY A 115 -23.37 -2.86 -7.43
C GLY A 115 -22.45 -3.85 -6.73
N ARG A 116 -22.57 -5.13 -7.14
CA ARG A 116 -21.80 -6.29 -6.68
C ARG A 116 -20.30 -6.27 -7.05
N ASN A 117 -19.75 -5.15 -7.50
CA ASN A 117 -18.33 -5.09 -7.81
C ASN A 117 -17.56 -5.07 -6.51
N ASN A 118 -16.96 -6.21 -6.16
CA ASN A 118 -16.14 -6.35 -4.98
C ASN A 118 -14.98 -5.32 -5.06
N PRO A 119 -14.91 -4.32 -4.17
CA PRO A 119 -13.82 -3.35 -4.13
C PRO A 119 -12.44 -4.03 -4.06
N GLU A 120 -12.39 -5.26 -3.53
CA GLU A 120 -11.19 -6.07 -3.42
C GLU A 120 -10.59 -6.44 -4.80
N ASP A 121 -11.44 -6.72 -5.79
CA ASP A 121 -11.00 -7.02 -7.16
C ASP A 121 -10.41 -5.78 -7.85
N LEU A 122 -10.82 -4.57 -7.44
CA LEU A 122 -10.27 -3.35 -8.01
C LEU A 122 -8.80 -3.17 -7.64
N ALA A 123 -8.44 -3.32 -6.36
CA ALA A 123 -7.08 -3.12 -5.90
C ALA A 123 -6.10 -4.10 -6.57
N VAL A 124 -6.48 -5.39 -6.65
CA VAL A 124 -5.69 -6.41 -7.34
C VAL A 124 -5.55 -6.09 -8.84
N ARG A 125 -6.62 -5.68 -9.52
CA ARG A 125 -6.56 -5.27 -10.94
C ARG A 125 -5.67 -4.06 -11.16
N LEU A 126 -5.68 -3.07 -10.26
CA LEU A 126 -4.80 -1.91 -10.32
C LEU A 126 -3.34 -2.33 -10.16
N ILE A 127 -3.03 -3.18 -9.18
CA ILE A 127 -1.68 -3.75 -8.99
C ILE A 127 -1.23 -4.47 -10.26
N GLN A 128 -2.07 -5.34 -10.82
CA GLN A 128 -1.78 -6.09 -12.04
C GLN A 128 -1.56 -5.16 -13.26
N SER A 129 -2.35 -4.10 -13.38
CA SER A 129 -2.18 -3.09 -14.43
C SER A 129 -0.82 -2.38 -14.30
N VAL A 130 -0.45 -1.99 -13.08
CA VAL A 130 0.83 -1.34 -12.79
C VAL A 130 2.01 -2.27 -13.06
N THR A 131 1.95 -3.55 -12.65
CA THR A 131 3.03 -4.52 -12.94
C THR A 131 3.22 -4.76 -14.44
N ASN A 132 2.12 -4.75 -15.20
CA ASN A 132 2.14 -4.95 -16.65
C ASN A 132 2.59 -3.69 -17.43
N GLY A 133 2.45 -2.49 -16.85
CA GLY A 133 2.79 -1.21 -17.47
C GLY A 133 4.22 -1.15 -18.04
N THR A 134 4.36 -0.60 -19.25
CA THR A 134 5.63 -0.56 -19.99
C THR A 134 6.46 0.69 -19.71
N ASN A 135 5.81 1.82 -19.40
CA ASN A 135 6.49 3.07 -19.09
C ASN A 135 7.00 3.09 -17.64
N THR A 136 8.32 3.15 -17.47
CA THR A 136 8.97 3.10 -16.14
C THR A 136 8.55 4.25 -15.22
N LYS A 137 8.43 5.49 -15.75
CA LYS A 137 8.08 6.66 -14.93
C LYS A 137 6.63 6.59 -14.46
N ALA A 138 5.71 6.35 -15.40
CA ALA A 138 4.29 6.20 -15.07
C ALA A 138 4.06 5.05 -14.10
N ARG A 139 4.74 3.90 -14.29
CA ARG A 139 4.67 2.77 -13.36
C ARG A 139 5.08 3.19 -11.95
N LYS A 140 6.22 3.87 -11.77
CA LYS A 140 6.68 4.30 -10.44
C LYS A 140 5.73 5.28 -9.76
N GLU A 141 5.16 6.23 -10.51
CA GLU A 141 4.15 7.15 -9.99
C GLU A 141 2.88 6.38 -9.53
N MET A 142 2.41 5.42 -10.33
CA MET A 142 1.26 4.60 -9.98
C MET A 142 1.55 3.62 -8.84
N GLN A 143 2.76 3.07 -8.73
CA GLN A 143 3.18 2.27 -7.58
C GLN A 143 3.10 3.08 -6.28
N SER A 144 3.62 4.31 -6.30
CA SER A 144 3.56 5.23 -5.16
C SER A 144 2.11 5.55 -4.76
N LEU A 145 1.25 5.86 -5.74
CA LEU A 145 -0.17 6.13 -5.51
C LEU A 145 -0.89 4.93 -4.88
N VAL A 146 -0.74 3.74 -5.48
CA VAL A 146 -1.38 2.52 -4.98
C VAL A 146 -0.86 2.15 -3.60
N SER A 147 0.45 2.22 -3.36
CA SER A 147 1.03 2.00 -2.02
C SER A 147 0.49 2.99 -0.98
N GLY A 148 0.31 4.26 -1.36
CA GLY A 148 -0.28 5.28 -0.48
C GLY A 148 -1.72 4.98 -0.11
N LEU A 149 -2.53 4.53 -1.08
CA LEU A 149 -3.93 4.14 -0.86
C LEU A 149 -4.04 2.91 0.05
N LEU A 150 -3.15 1.92 -0.15
CA LEU A 150 -3.13 0.66 0.60
C LEU A 150 -2.42 0.77 1.97
N SER A 151 -1.76 1.89 2.28
CA SER A 151 -1.05 2.07 3.55
C SER A 151 -1.97 1.87 4.75
N LYS A 152 -1.48 1.24 5.84
CA LYS A 152 -2.23 1.15 7.10
C LYS A 152 -2.56 2.52 7.71
N SER A 153 -1.79 3.55 7.36
CA SER A 153 -2.02 4.94 7.79
C SER A 153 -2.99 5.71 6.89
N SER A 154 -3.56 5.05 5.87
CA SER A 154 -4.52 5.67 4.95
C SER A 154 -5.82 6.00 5.67
N VAL A 155 -6.30 7.22 5.50
CA VAL A 155 -7.63 7.64 5.99
C VAL A 155 -8.74 6.90 5.25
N TYR A 156 -8.45 6.46 4.01
CA TYR A 156 -9.41 5.87 3.06
C TYR A 156 -9.63 4.37 3.24
N GLN A 157 -8.68 3.63 3.81
CA GLN A 157 -8.78 2.17 3.93
C GLN A 157 -8.37 1.70 5.33
N LYS A 158 -9.37 1.52 6.20
CA LYS A 158 -9.17 1.07 7.60
C LYS A 158 -9.24 -0.44 7.78
N ASP A 159 -9.80 -1.17 6.81
CA ASP A 159 -9.94 -2.63 6.88
C ASP A 159 -8.97 -3.34 5.91
N PRO A 160 -8.14 -4.29 6.37
CA PRO A 160 -7.35 -5.17 5.52
C PRO A 160 -8.18 -6.13 4.66
N ALA A 161 -9.50 -6.28 4.89
CA ALA A 161 -10.40 -7.16 4.14
C ALA A 161 -10.42 -6.93 2.61
N GLY A 162 -9.76 -5.88 2.13
CA GLY A 162 -9.70 -5.41 0.75
C GLY A 162 -8.85 -6.18 -0.27
N LEU A 163 -8.07 -7.21 0.07
CA LEU A 163 -7.10 -7.79 -0.89
C LEU A 163 -7.09 -9.32 -0.90
N ASP A 164 -7.28 -9.87 -2.09
CA ASP A 164 -7.17 -11.30 -2.35
C ASP A 164 -5.70 -11.74 -2.36
N LYS A 165 -5.32 -12.51 -1.33
CA LYS A 165 -3.97 -13.06 -1.17
C LYS A 165 -3.56 -13.92 -2.37
N GLU A 166 -4.41 -14.87 -2.79
CA GLU A 166 -4.08 -15.83 -3.84
C GLU A 166 -3.76 -15.11 -5.15
N ARG A 167 -4.56 -14.11 -5.50
CA ARG A 167 -4.35 -13.33 -6.72
C ARG A 167 -3.12 -12.43 -6.68
N LEU A 168 -2.73 -11.94 -5.50
CA LEU A 168 -1.44 -11.24 -5.35
C LEU A 168 -0.26 -12.19 -5.60
N TYR A 169 -0.35 -13.43 -5.12
CA TYR A 169 0.66 -14.46 -5.40
C TYR A 169 0.66 -14.87 -6.88
N ASP A 170 -0.48 -14.91 -7.57
CA ASP A 170 -0.52 -15.10 -9.03
C ASP A 170 0.29 -14.03 -9.77
N ILE A 171 0.19 -12.77 -9.35
CA ILE A 171 0.99 -11.67 -9.92
C ILE A 171 2.49 -11.88 -9.59
N CYS A 172 2.82 -12.31 -8.38
CA CYS A 172 4.21 -12.65 -8.01
C CYS A 172 4.76 -13.77 -8.89
N HIS A 173 4.01 -14.86 -9.07
CA HIS A 173 4.39 -15.99 -9.93
C HIS A 173 4.56 -15.56 -11.38
N SER A 174 3.67 -14.72 -11.91
CA SER A 174 3.80 -14.15 -13.25
C SER A 174 5.08 -13.33 -13.42
N CYS A 175 5.44 -12.50 -12.43
CA CYS A 175 6.68 -11.74 -12.43
C CYS A 175 7.92 -12.65 -12.36
N SER A 176 7.89 -13.68 -11.50
CA SER A 176 8.98 -14.66 -11.38
C SER A 176 9.17 -15.48 -12.66
N ASN A 177 8.09 -15.98 -13.25
CA ASN A 177 8.14 -16.71 -14.53
C ASN A 177 8.68 -15.81 -15.66
N SER A 178 8.28 -14.54 -15.66
CA SER A 178 8.85 -13.55 -16.59
C SER A 178 10.35 -13.37 -16.38
N LEU A 179 10.84 -13.37 -15.13
CA LEU A 179 12.29 -13.34 -14.86
C LEU A 179 13.00 -14.58 -15.38
N VAL A 180 12.43 -15.78 -15.18
CA VAL A 180 13.00 -17.03 -15.70
C VAL A 180 13.20 -16.91 -17.21
N HIS A 181 12.15 -16.54 -17.96
CA HIS A 181 12.25 -16.36 -19.41
C HIS A 181 13.26 -15.30 -19.85
N LEU A 182 13.39 -14.18 -19.11
CA LEU A 182 14.38 -13.16 -19.42
C LEU A 182 15.82 -13.64 -19.20
N PHE A 183 16.05 -14.50 -18.22
CA PHE A 183 17.36 -15.12 -17.98
C PHE A 183 17.69 -16.23 -18.97
N GLU A 184 16.68 -16.98 -19.44
CA GLU A 184 16.81 -17.92 -20.56
C GLU A 184 17.21 -17.18 -21.84
N GLU A 185 16.47 -16.12 -22.20
CA GLU A 185 16.76 -15.26 -23.37
C GLU A 185 18.20 -14.72 -23.32
N ALA A 186 18.67 -14.32 -22.14
CA ALA A 186 20.02 -13.81 -21.97
C ALA A 186 21.11 -14.87 -22.14
N SER A 187 20.80 -16.12 -21.77
CA SER A 187 21.72 -17.26 -21.89
C SER A 187 21.90 -17.64 -23.36
N ASP A 188 20.82 -17.65 -24.14
CA ASP A 188 20.85 -17.94 -25.58
C ASP A 188 21.58 -16.85 -26.37
N ARG A 189 21.39 -15.57 -26.01
CA ARG A 189 22.11 -14.43 -26.61
C ARG A 189 23.59 -14.38 -26.25
N GLY A 190 24.06 -15.16 -25.27
CA GLY A 190 25.48 -15.35 -25.01
C GLY A 190 26.19 -16.11 -26.15
N ILE A 191 25.44 -16.82 -27.00
CA ILE A 191 25.95 -17.69 -28.07
C ILE A 191 26.00 -16.95 -29.42
N VAL A 192 25.17 -15.92 -29.63
CA VAL A 192 25.04 -15.20 -30.91
C VAL A 192 25.36 -13.72 -30.67
N GLY A 193 26.42 -13.20 -31.32
CA GLY A 193 27.01 -11.87 -31.10
C GLY A 193 26.00 -10.71 -30.95
N ARG A 194 26.31 -9.79 -30.02
CA ARG A 194 25.38 -8.81 -29.41
C ARG A 194 25.22 -7.51 -30.19
N THR A 195 24.01 -6.95 -30.14
CA THR A 195 23.81 -5.48 -30.28
C THR A 195 22.83 -4.84 -29.27
N GLU A 196 22.06 -5.58 -28.46
CA GLU A 196 21.05 -4.95 -27.57
C GLU A 196 20.90 -5.63 -26.19
N THR A 197 21.85 -5.40 -25.27
CA THR A 197 21.79 -5.90 -23.88
C THR A 197 21.08 -4.96 -22.91
N LYS A 198 21.09 -3.65 -23.19
CA LYS A 198 20.39 -2.62 -22.39
C LYS A 198 18.88 -2.85 -22.28
N PRO A 199 18.13 -3.16 -23.36
CA PRO A 199 16.68 -3.40 -23.23
C PRO A 199 16.36 -4.65 -22.39
N LEU A 200 17.24 -5.65 -22.37
CA LEU A 200 17.03 -6.87 -21.57
C LEU A 200 17.19 -6.60 -20.07
N ILE A 201 18.23 -5.86 -19.68
CA ILE A 201 18.48 -5.51 -18.27
C ILE A 201 17.37 -4.61 -17.73
N GLU A 202 16.84 -3.70 -18.54
CA GLU A 202 15.70 -2.88 -18.16
C GLU A 202 14.44 -3.73 -17.91
N ARG A 203 14.18 -4.74 -18.75
CA ARG A 203 13.09 -5.71 -18.55
C ARG A 203 13.28 -6.54 -17.27
N VAL A 204 14.50 -7.00 -16.99
CA VAL A 204 14.83 -7.71 -15.73
C VAL A 204 14.64 -6.80 -14.52
N SER A 205 15.20 -5.58 -14.57
CA SER A 205 15.07 -4.59 -13.50
C SER A 205 13.60 -4.23 -13.25
N LYS A 206 12.77 -4.17 -14.28
CA LYS A 206 11.32 -3.96 -14.15
C LYS A 206 10.68 -5.07 -13.32
N GLN A 207 10.94 -6.34 -13.65
CA GLN A 207 10.32 -7.47 -12.93
C GLN A 207 10.84 -7.59 -11.48
N VAL A 208 12.13 -7.29 -11.26
CA VAL A 208 12.71 -7.19 -9.92
C VAL A 208 12.07 -6.07 -9.10
N GLU A 209 11.83 -4.91 -9.70
CA GLU A 209 11.11 -3.81 -9.04
C GLU A 209 9.64 -4.17 -8.77
N ASN A 210 8.98 -4.91 -9.67
CA ASN A 210 7.62 -5.41 -9.44
C ASN A 210 7.57 -6.37 -8.24
N LEU A 211 8.47 -7.35 -8.17
CA LEU A 211 8.51 -8.31 -7.07
C LEU A 211 8.83 -7.66 -5.72
N ASN A 212 9.78 -6.72 -5.68
CA ASN A 212 10.06 -5.98 -4.45
C ASN A 212 8.86 -5.14 -3.99
N TRP A 213 8.16 -4.49 -4.93
CA TRP A 213 6.95 -3.73 -4.62
C TRP A 213 5.80 -4.62 -4.12
N LEU A 214 5.60 -5.79 -4.74
CA LEU A 214 4.61 -6.77 -4.26
C LEU A 214 4.97 -7.30 -2.87
N LEU A 215 6.25 -7.57 -2.60
CA LEU A 215 6.72 -7.93 -1.27
C LEU A 215 6.41 -6.84 -0.24
N GLU A 216 6.60 -5.56 -0.57
CA GLU A 216 6.23 -4.43 0.29
C GLU A 216 4.72 -4.42 0.58
N ILE A 217 3.87 -4.59 -0.43
CA ILE A 217 2.42 -4.67 -0.26
C ILE A 217 2.04 -5.85 0.64
N LEU A 218 2.58 -7.04 0.37
CA LEU A 218 2.30 -8.25 1.16
C LEU A 218 2.73 -8.07 2.61
N MET A 219 3.86 -7.42 2.88
CA MET A 219 4.30 -7.12 4.25
C MET A 219 3.40 -6.09 4.93
N GLU A 220 3.02 -5.02 4.23
CA GLU A 220 2.12 -3.99 4.76
C GLU A 220 0.73 -4.56 5.07
N LYS A 221 0.32 -5.63 4.38
CA LYS A 221 -0.96 -6.31 4.60
C LYS A 221 -0.86 -7.58 5.43
N GLU A 222 0.32 -7.92 5.96
CA GLU A 222 0.56 -9.12 6.77
C GLU A 222 0.19 -10.44 6.07
N MET A 223 0.43 -10.53 4.76
CA MET A 223 0.13 -11.71 3.91
C MET A 223 1.38 -12.31 3.24
N ALA A 224 2.56 -11.97 3.75
CA ALA A 224 3.85 -12.28 3.13
C ALA A 224 4.43 -13.66 3.54
N GLU A 225 3.70 -14.50 4.28
CA GLU A 225 4.23 -15.76 4.81
C GLU A 225 4.76 -16.71 3.72
N ASP A 226 4.08 -16.78 2.57
CA ASP A 226 4.41 -17.72 1.50
C ASP A 226 5.49 -17.17 0.55
N PHE A 227 5.75 -15.85 0.57
CA PHE A 227 6.74 -15.24 -0.32
C PHE A 227 8.13 -15.81 -0.11
N VAL A 228 8.48 -16.12 1.14
CA VAL A 228 9.77 -16.74 1.48
C VAL A 228 9.91 -18.10 0.80
N HIS A 229 8.85 -18.92 0.85
CA HIS A 229 8.81 -20.22 0.20
C HIS A 229 8.91 -20.07 -1.33
N VAL A 230 8.13 -19.16 -1.92
CA VAL A 230 8.18 -18.89 -3.37
C VAL A 230 9.58 -18.48 -3.81
N TRP A 231 10.26 -17.60 -3.05
CA TRP A 231 11.60 -17.14 -3.40
C TRP A 231 12.67 -18.21 -3.14
N ALA A 232 12.55 -19.01 -2.08
CA ALA A 232 13.47 -20.12 -1.80
C ALA A 232 13.50 -21.17 -2.93
N ASN A 233 12.35 -21.42 -3.56
CA ASN A 233 12.16 -22.48 -4.56
C ASN A 233 12.40 -22.03 -6.01
N GLN A 234 13.18 -20.97 -6.23
CA GLN A 234 13.53 -20.46 -7.57
C GLN A 234 14.73 -21.22 -8.19
N VAL A 235 14.61 -22.54 -8.34
CA VAL A 235 15.72 -23.44 -8.73
C VAL A 235 16.37 -23.04 -10.07
N GLU A 236 15.55 -22.68 -11.06
CA GLU A 236 15.99 -22.29 -12.40
C GLU A 236 16.78 -20.98 -12.36
N LEU A 237 16.28 -19.98 -11.63
CA LEU A 237 16.97 -18.69 -11.47
C LEU A 237 18.31 -18.85 -10.74
N ILE A 238 18.37 -19.68 -9.69
CA ILE A 238 19.61 -19.96 -8.96
C ILE A 238 20.65 -20.62 -9.88
N LYS A 239 20.23 -21.60 -10.70
CA LYS A 239 21.10 -22.25 -11.68
C LYS A 239 21.61 -21.26 -12.73
N MET A 240 20.76 -20.37 -13.22
CA MET A 240 21.13 -19.35 -14.21
C MET A 240 22.00 -18.24 -13.61
N HIS A 241 21.79 -17.87 -12.34
CA HIS A 241 22.60 -16.89 -11.60
C HIS A 241 24.10 -17.20 -11.68
N GLY A 242 24.48 -18.47 -11.46
CA GLY A 242 25.87 -18.90 -11.49
C GLY A 242 26.59 -18.65 -12.83
N ARG A 243 25.84 -18.65 -13.94
CA ARG A 243 26.32 -18.49 -15.32
C ARG A 243 26.12 -17.08 -15.87
N ALA A 244 25.20 -16.32 -15.30
CA ALA A 244 24.85 -14.99 -15.76
C ALA A 244 25.96 -13.96 -15.48
N SER A 245 25.97 -12.92 -16.30
CA SER A 245 26.89 -11.78 -16.11
C SER A 245 26.60 -11.06 -14.78
N PRO A 246 27.61 -10.46 -14.12
CA PRO A 246 27.42 -9.73 -12.85
C PRO A 246 26.30 -8.69 -12.92
N MET A 247 26.19 -7.99 -14.06
CA MET A 247 25.19 -6.95 -14.30
C MET A 247 23.75 -7.47 -14.41
N MET A 248 23.54 -8.77 -14.64
CA MET A 248 22.19 -9.36 -14.61
C MET A 248 21.91 -10.02 -13.26
N ARG A 249 22.86 -10.84 -12.77
CA ARG A 249 22.64 -11.67 -11.59
C ARG A 249 22.48 -10.83 -10.30
N TYR A 250 23.12 -9.66 -10.22
CA TYR A 250 22.92 -8.77 -9.07
C TYR A 250 21.48 -8.25 -8.96
N GLU A 251 20.72 -8.21 -10.07
CA GLU A 251 19.30 -7.83 -10.02
C GLU A 251 18.47 -8.86 -9.23
N LEU A 252 18.78 -10.15 -9.32
CA LEU A 252 18.15 -11.18 -8.48
C LEU A 252 18.56 -11.01 -7.02
N SER A 253 19.84 -10.71 -6.78
CA SER A 253 20.37 -10.46 -5.44
C SER A 253 19.71 -9.26 -4.74
N ARG A 254 19.11 -8.32 -5.49
CA ARG A 254 18.29 -7.23 -4.91
C ARG A 254 16.99 -7.75 -4.28
N ILE A 255 16.36 -8.77 -4.86
CA ILE A 255 15.15 -9.38 -4.26
C ILE A 255 15.55 -10.11 -2.97
N SER A 256 16.62 -10.92 -3.02
CA SER A 256 17.15 -11.60 -1.84
C SER A 256 17.55 -10.62 -0.73
N ALA A 257 18.11 -9.46 -1.08
CA ALA A 257 18.41 -8.40 -0.12
C ALA A 257 17.16 -7.90 0.61
N SER A 258 16.09 -7.61 -0.12
CA SER A 258 14.81 -7.21 0.47
C SER A 258 14.23 -8.30 1.39
N VAL A 259 14.28 -9.56 0.96
CA VAL A 259 13.81 -10.71 1.76
C VAL A 259 14.63 -10.85 3.04
N PHE A 260 15.96 -10.77 2.98
CA PHE A 260 16.82 -10.90 4.16
C PHE A 260 16.67 -9.72 5.13
N ILE A 261 16.50 -8.50 4.62
CA ILE A 261 16.14 -7.35 5.44
C ILE A 261 14.83 -7.61 6.18
N ALA A 262 13.80 -8.03 5.47
CA ALA A 262 12.49 -8.27 6.04
C ALA A 262 12.48 -9.42 7.07
N LEU A 263 13.24 -10.49 6.84
CA LEU A 263 13.46 -11.58 7.80
C LEU A 263 14.15 -11.09 9.07
N GLY A 264 15.26 -10.35 8.95
CA GLY A 264 16.01 -9.84 10.11
C GLY A 264 15.20 -8.85 10.95
N ARG A 265 14.35 -8.04 10.29
CA ARG A 265 13.40 -7.13 10.96
C ARG A 265 12.17 -7.84 11.54
N ARG A 266 12.04 -9.15 11.34
CA ARG A 266 10.88 -9.96 11.73
C ARG A 266 9.56 -9.49 11.12
N LYS A 267 9.63 -8.90 9.92
CA LYS A 267 8.46 -8.51 9.12
C LYS A 267 7.91 -9.66 8.28
N LEU A 268 8.71 -10.71 8.05
CA LEU A 268 8.29 -11.95 7.42
C LEU A 268 8.18 -13.05 8.47
N GLN A 269 6.97 -13.59 8.62
CA GLN A 269 6.71 -14.74 9.48
C GLN A 269 6.73 -16.00 8.62
N CYS A 270 7.65 -16.91 8.91
CA CYS A 270 7.74 -18.21 8.25
C CYS A 270 8.42 -19.24 9.16
N HIS A 271 8.18 -20.53 8.85
CA HIS A 271 8.76 -21.64 9.59
C HIS A 271 10.30 -21.64 9.52
N GLY A 272 10.94 -22.28 10.51
CA GLY A 272 12.40 -22.37 10.57
C GLY A 272 13.02 -22.99 9.32
N ASP A 273 12.35 -23.99 8.75
CA ASP A 273 12.82 -24.69 7.55
C ASP A 273 12.77 -23.79 6.31
N GLU A 274 11.74 -22.97 6.15
CA GLU A 274 11.64 -21.99 5.06
C GLU A 274 12.69 -20.88 5.19
N ARG A 275 12.94 -20.40 6.41
CA ARG A 275 14.04 -19.45 6.68
C ARG A 275 15.38 -20.06 6.31
N PHE A 276 15.62 -21.31 6.68
CA PHE A 276 16.85 -22.00 6.32
C PHE A 276 16.96 -22.20 4.80
N ALA A 277 15.87 -22.60 4.14
CA ALA A 277 15.83 -22.85 2.70
C ALA A 277 16.17 -21.60 1.89
N VAL A 278 15.55 -20.45 2.20
CA VAL A 278 15.81 -19.20 1.47
C VAL A 278 17.24 -18.70 1.69
N LEU A 279 17.76 -18.79 2.91
CA LEU A 279 19.15 -18.41 3.22
C LEU A 279 20.11 -19.35 2.48
N ARG A 280 19.88 -20.66 2.52
CA ARG A 280 20.69 -21.64 1.80
C ARG A 280 20.70 -21.41 0.30
N ALA A 281 19.55 -21.06 -0.27
CA ALA A 281 19.40 -20.81 -1.71
C ALA A 281 20.12 -19.54 -2.18
N TRP A 282 20.08 -18.47 -1.37
CA TRP A 282 20.42 -17.12 -1.84
C TRP A 282 21.58 -16.44 -1.11
N PHE A 283 22.13 -17.03 -0.05
CA PHE A 283 23.26 -16.47 0.68
C PHE A 283 24.52 -16.37 -0.19
N GLU A 284 24.99 -17.50 -0.74
CA GLU A 284 26.16 -17.51 -1.63
C GLU A 284 25.98 -16.60 -2.86
N PRO A 285 24.85 -16.66 -3.60
CA PRO A 285 24.55 -15.69 -4.66
C PRO A 285 24.69 -14.24 -4.23
N MET A 286 24.17 -13.88 -3.05
CA MET A 286 24.27 -12.54 -2.51
C MET A 286 25.72 -12.16 -2.17
N LEU A 287 26.48 -13.04 -1.51
CA LEU A 287 27.89 -12.78 -1.19
C LEU A 287 28.69 -12.45 -2.46
N ARG A 288 28.48 -13.23 -3.53
CA ARG A 288 29.15 -13.05 -4.83
C ARG A 288 28.84 -11.71 -5.50
N ASP A 289 27.64 -11.19 -5.26
CA ASP A 289 27.15 -9.95 -5.88
C ASP A 289 27.19 -8.73 -4.96
N PHE A 290 27.64 -8.89 -3.70
CA PHE A 290 27.53 -7.83 -2.71
C PHE A 290 28.30 -6.56 -3.11
N GLY A 291 29.49 -6.70 -3.69
CA GLY A 291 30.22 -5.57 -4.28
C GLY A 291 29.48 -4.86 -5.42
N TRP A 292 28.57 -5.53 -6.13
CA TRP A 292 27.67 -4.89 -7.10
C TRP A 292 26.48 -4.22 -6.42
N LEU A 293 25.89 -4.85 -5.40
CA LEU A 293 24.84 -4.24 -4.58
C LEU A 293 25.32 -2.93 -3.93
N GLN A 294 26.58 -2.88 -3.46
CA GLN A 294 27.18 -1.66 -2.93
C GLN A 294 27.34 -0.55 -3.98
N ARG A 295 27.80 -0.91 -5.19
CA ARG A 295 28.03 0.08 -6.27
C ARG A 295 26.73 0.56 -6.91
N CYS A 296 25.71 -0.28 -6.96
CA CYS A 296 24.44 -0.04 -7.65
C CYS A 296 23.26 -0.45 -6.77
N SER A 297 23.11 0.21 -5.62
CA SER A 297 22.12 -0.18 -4.60
C SER A 297 20.67 -0.02 -5.04
N LYS A 298 20.38 0.88 -5.99
CA LYS A 298 19.03 1.15 -6.52
C LYS A 298 17.98 1.30 -5.41
N GLY A 299 18.33 2.03 -4.35
CA GLY A 299 17.44 2.28 -3.20
C GLY A 299 17.61 1.32 -2.02
N LEU A 300 18.45 0.29 -2.13
CA LEU A 300 18.79 -0.57 -0.99
C LEU A 300 19.68 0.14 0.03
N ASP A 301 19.31 0.05 1.30
CA ASP A 301 20.16 0.45 2.41
C ASP A 301 21.11 -0.71 2.76
N MET A 302 22.38 -0.57 2.36
CA MET A 302 23.40 -1.61 2.55
C MET A 302 23.73 -1.88 4.01
N ARG A 303 23.65 -0.86 4.88
CA ARG A 303 23.88 -1.05 6.32
C ARG A 303 22.73 -1.82 6.94
N MET A 304 21.50 -1.49 6.54
CA MET A 304 20.32 -2.24 6.94
C MET A 304 20.40 -3.69 6.46
N LEU A 305 20.90 -3.95 5.25
CA LEU A 305 21.11 -5.30 4.75
C LEU A 305 22.10 -6.09 5.60
N GLU A 306 23.29 -5.54 5.88
CA GLU A 306 24.31 -6.22 6.69
C GLU A 306 23.80 -6.57 8.09
N GLU A 307 23.15 -5.61 8.75
CA GLU A 307 22.60 -5.83 10.10
C GLU A 307 21.52 -6.91 10.09
N ASN A 308 20.56 -6.82 9.17
CA ASN A 308 19.40 -7.72 9.17
C ASN A 308 19.72 -9.09 8.58
N LEU A 309 20.69 -9.21 7.67
CA LEU A 309 21.23 -10.50 7.27
C LEU A 309 21.85 -11.22 8.46
N GLY A 310 22.67 -10.51 9.25
CA GLY A 310 23.22 -11.04 10.50
C GLY A 310 22.14 -11.49 11.49
N GLN A 311 21.08 -10.67 11.68
CA GLN A 311 19.94 -11.05 12.53
C GLN A 311 19.21 -12.28 12.00
N ALA A 312 18.94 -12.35 10.69
CA ALA A 312 18.27 -13.47 10.05
C ALA A 312 19.03 -14.78 10.28
N LEU A 313 20.36 -14.79 10.07
CA LEU A 313 21.21 -15.96 10.36
C LEU A 313 21.12 -16.37 11.83
N LEU A 314 21.17 -15.41 12.76
CA LEU A 314 21.10 -15.68 14.20
C LEU A 314 19.76 -16.28 14.68
N THR A 315 18.73 -16.28 13.83
CA THR A 315 17.43 -16.92 14.11
C THR A 315 17.41 -18.43 13.80
N LEU A 316 18.43 -18.97 13.14
CA LEU A 316 18.54 -20.40 12.83
C LEU A 316 19.10 -21.21 14.02
N PRO A 317 18.94 -22.54 14.06
CA PRO A 317 19.70 -23.40 14.96
C PRO A 317 21.23 -23.22 14.82
N LEU A 318 21.97 -23.31 15.93
CA LEU A 318 23.43 -23.08 15.96
C LEU A 318 24.22 -23.91 14.93
N LYS A 319 23.81 -25.17 14.72
CA LYS A 319 24.46 -26.07 13.75
C LYS A 319 24.30 -25.57 12.30
N GLN A 320 23.16 -24.96 11.98
CA GLN A 320 22.93 -24.37 10.66
C GLN A 320 23.64 -23.03 10.51
N GLN A 321 23.72 -22.23 11.59
CA GLN A 321 24.47 -20.96 11.58
C GLN A 321 25.94 -21.16 11.18
N GLN A 322 26.55 -22.25 11.65
CA GLN A 322 27.96 -22.56 11.42
C GLN A 322 28.34 -22.52 9.93
N SER A 323 27.59 -23.21 9.06
CA SER A 323 27.92 -23.28 7.63
C SER A 323 27.89 -21.91 6.96
N PHE A 324 26.93 -21.05 7.33
CA PHE A 324 26.85 -19.69 6.78
C PHE A 324 27.98 -18.79 7.27
N PHE A 325 28.37 -18.89 8.54
CA PHE A 325 29.47 -18.10 9.08
C PHE A 325 30.83 -18.53 8.54
N GLU A 326 31.05 -19.84 8.35
CA GLU A 326 32.27 -20.36 7.70
C GLU A 326 32.36 -19.91 6.23
N GLU A 327 31.24 -19.98 5.50
CA GLU A 327 31.17 -19.51 4.11
C GLU A 327 31.41 -18.00 4.00
N TRP A 328 30.76 -17.22 4.86
CA TRP A 328 31.00 -15.78 4.94
C TRP A 328 32.46 -15.46 5.24
N PHE A 329 33.06 -16.14 6.22
CA PHE A 329 34.45 -15.89 6.62
C PHE A 329 35.42 -16.15 5.47
N ARG A 330 35.24 -17.26 4.74
CA ARG A 330 35.99 -17.56 3.51
C ARG A 330 35.82 -16.46 2.46
N CYS A 331 34.58 -16.08 2.16
CA CYS A 331 34.31 -15.05 1.16
C CYS A 331 34.89 -13.69 1.53
N PHE A 332 34.76 -13.28 2.80
CA PHE A 332 35.29 -12.02 3.32
C PHE A 332 36.82 -11.99 3.30
N ALA A 333 37.49 -13.11 3.58
CA ALA A 333 38.95 -13.20 3.48
C ALA A 333 39.45 -13.01 2.04
N GLU A 334 38.68 -13.45 1.05
CA GLU A 334 39.03 -13.32 -0.39
C GLU A 334 38.68 -11.93 -0.96
N HIS A 335 37.54 -11.36 -0.57
CA HIS A 335 36.96 -10.19 -1.25
C HIS A 335 36.90 -8.91 -0.40
N GLY A 336 37.25 -8.98 0.89
CA GLY A 336 37.24 -7.85 1.81
C GLY A 336 35.89 -7.15 1.88
N THR A 337 35.90 -5.83 1.69
CA THR A 337 34.69 -4.98 1.75
C THR A 337 33.68 -5.23 0.63
N GLY A 338 34.02 -6.05 -0.38
CA GLY A 338 33.09 -6.56 -1.38
C GLY A 338 32.14 -7.65 -0.88
N CYS A 339 32.21 -8.01 0.40
CA CYS A 339 31.37 -8.97 1.13
C CYS A 339 30.64 -8.26 2.30
N PRO A 340 29.42 -8.65 2.71
CA PRO A 340 28.72 -8.02 3.84
C PRO A 340 29.51 -8.12 5.14
N ASN A 341 29.49 -7.06 5.95
CA ASN A 341 30.08 -7.10 7.28
C ASN A 341 29.15 -7.79 8.30
N LEU A 342 29.36 -9.08 8.52
CA LEU A 342 28.59 -9.89 9.50
C LEU A 342 29.31 -10.05 10.84
N SER A 343 30.36 -9.26 11.12
CA SER A 343 31.24 -9.44 12.30
C SER A 343 30.48 -9.45 13.62
N LYS A 344 29.49 -8.56 13.79
CA LYS A 344 28.65 -8.49 15.00
C LYS A 344 27.84 -9.77 15.20
N ALA A 345 27.25 -10.30 14.14
CA ALA A 345 26.47 -11.54 14.20
C ALA A 345 27.38 -12.76 14.45
N PHE A 346 28.54 -12.80 13.79
CA PHE A 346 29.56 -13.82 14.01
C PHE A 346 30.00 -13.88 15.47
N GLN A 347 30.30 -12.73 16.10
CA GLN A 347 30.67 -12.67 17.52
C GLN A 347 29.57 -13.18 18.46
N VAL A 348 28.30 -12.96 18.12
CA VAL A 348 27.17 -13.50 18.89
C VAL A 348 27.11 -15.02 18.76
N TRP A 349 27.20 -15.56 17.55
CA TRP A 349 27.23 -17.00 17.31
C TRP A 349 28.43 -17.67 18.00
N TRP A 350 29.63 -17.10 17.84
CA TRP A 350 30.86 -17.61 18.45
C TRP A 350 30.75 -17.76 19.96
N ARG A 351 30.25 -16.73 20.67
CA ARG A 351 30.02 -16.81 22.12
C ARG A 351 29.02 -17.91 22.50
N ARG A 352 27.97 -18.12 21.70
CA ARG A 352 26.96 -19.17 21.95
C ARG A 352 27.52 -20.57 21.77
N LEU A 353 28.48 -20.76 20.86
CA LEU A 353 29.11 -22.06 20.60
C LEU A 353 29.87 -22.58 21.83
N PHE A 354 30.57 -21.70 22.55
CA PHE A 354 31.41 -22.06 23.70
C PHE A 354 30.71 -21.95 25.07
N TRP A 355 29.45 -21.49 25.12
CA TRP A 355 28.69 -21.33 26.37
C TRP A 355 28.57 -22.63 27.18
N ARG A 356 28.44 -23.80 26.52
CA ARG A 356 28.35 -25.10 27.21
C ARG A 356 29.70 -25.59 27.75
N SER A 357 30.80 -25.24 27.11
CA SER A 357 32.15 -25.62 27.56
C SER A 357 32.55 -24.88 28.84
N GLN A 358 32.04 -23.66 29.05
CA GLN A 358 32.26 -22.89 30.28
C GLN A 358 31.49 -23.45 31.48
N LYS A 359 30.23 -23.86 31.32
CA LYS A 359 29.47 -24.50 32.42
C LYS A 359 30.08 -25.80 32.92
N HIS A 360 30.58 -26.65 32.01
CA HIS A 360 31.27 -27.87 32.41
C HIS A 360 32.62 -27.56 33.08
N ALA A 361 33.37 -26.56 32.61
CA ALA A 361 34.63 -26.17 33.27
C ALA A 361 34.41 -25.59 34.68
N ASP A 362 33.29 -24.90 34.91
CA ASP A 362 32.94 -24.36 36.24
C ASP A 362 32.40 -25.46 37.18
N GLU A 363 31.68 -26.47 36.67
CA GLU A 363 31.23 -27.63 37.47
C GLU A 363 32.36 -28.59 37.88
N PHE A 364 33.51 -28.59 37.18
CA PHE A 364 34.70 -29.35 37.57
C PHE A 364 35.71 -28.56 38.42
N ASN A 365 35.47 -27.27 38.67
CA ASN A 365 36.31 -26.38 39.49
C ASN A 365 35.66 -25.98 40.83
N THR A 366 34.55 -26.63 41.21
CA THR A 366 33.95 -26.64 42.57
C THR A 366 33.93 -28.06 43.08
#